data_AF-X1P576-F1
#
_entry.id   AF-X1P576-F1
#
_cell.length_a   1.000
_cell.length_b   1.000
_cell.length_c   1.000
_cell.angle_alpha   90.00
_cell.angle_beta   90.00
_cell.angle_gamma   90.00
#
_symmetry.space_group_name_H-M   'P 1'
#
loop_
_entity.id
_entity.type
_entity.pdbx_description
1 polymer ?
#
loop_
_entity_poly.entity_id
_entity_poly.type
_entity_poly.pdbx_seq_one_letter_code
_entity_poly.pdbx_strand_id
1 'polypeptide(L)'
;LDKQVHILAGVIPIKSAGMARYMRDYVSGVSIPDEIVTRMEEAKTAKEEGVRIVLEIIEQLKEIPGVHGIHIMAVGWEDIVPEIVEKAGLLPRPVL
;
A
#
# COMPACT_ATOMS: atom_id res chain seq x y z
N LEU A 1 -11.74 -6.76 -18.80
CA LEU A 1 -12.76 -6.15 -17.91
C LEU A 1 -12.48 -4.66 -17.82
N ASP A 2 -11.26 -4.34 -17.41
CA ASP A 2 -10.53 -3.07 -17.56
C ASP A 2 -10.85 -2.23 -18.82
N LYS A 3 -11.10 -2.85 -19.99
CA LYS A 3 -11.47 -2.11 -21.22
C LYS A 3 -12.87 -1.47 -21.20
N GLN A 4 -13.73 -1.87 -20.26
CA GLN A 4 -15.11 -1.36 -20.12
C GLN A 4 -15.32 -0.57 -18.83
N VAL A 5 -14.50 -0.83 -17.80
CA VAL A 5 -14.58 -0.18 -16.49
C VAL A 5 -13.19 0.08 -15.93
N HIS A 6 -13.02 1.18 -15.20
CA HIS A 6 -11.77 1.45 -14.51
C HIS A 6 -11.63 0.58 -13.25
N ILE A 7 -10.50 -0.12 -13.16
CA ILE A 7 -10.14 -0.95 -12.01
C ILE A 7 -9.09 -0.18 -11.20
N LEU A 8 -9.38 0.01 -9.91
CA LEU A 8 -8.46 0.61 -8.97
C LEU A 8 -7.89 -0.48 -8.05
N ALA A 9 -6.57 -0.52 -7.90
CA ALA A 9 -5.91 -1.41 -6.96
C ALA A 9 -5.93 -0.78 -5.56
N GLY A 10 -6.51 -1.47 -4.59
CA GLY A 10 -6.53 -1.02 -3.19
C GLY A 10 -5.20 -1.30 -2.50
N VAL A 11 -4.65 -0.31 -1.79
CA VAL A 11 -3.44 -0.48 -0.96
C VAL A 11 -3.67 0.08 0.44
N ILE A 12 -3.18 -0.63 1.45
CA ILE A 12 -3.22 -0.22 2.86
C ILE A 12 -1.78 -0.12 3.36
N PRO A 13 -1.27 1.07 3.70
CA PRO A 13 0.02 1.18 4.38
C PRO A 13 -0.07 0.59 5.78
N ILE A 14 0.88 -0.26 6.14
CA ILE A 14 0.92 -0.93 7.45
C ILE A 14 1.82 -0.12 8.38
N LYS A 15 1.27 0.42 9.48
CA LYS A 15 2.01 1.32 10.38
C LYS A 15 2.82 0.64 11.49
N SER A 16 2.61 -0.67 11.70
CA SER A 16 3.27 -1.43 12.76
C SER A 16 3.25 -2.94 12.50
N ALA A 17 4.19 -3.68 13.10
CA ALA A 17 4.17 -5.14 13.11
C ALA A 17 2.89 -5.72 13.74
N GLY A 18 2.33 -5.04 14.75
CA GLY A 18 1.06 -5.44 15.35
C GLY A 18 -0.10 -5.36 14.36
N MET A 19 -0.14 -4.33 13.52
CA MET A 19 -1.12 -4.22 12.43
C MET A 19 -0.91 -5.32 11.38
N ALA A 20 0.33 -5.61 11.00
CA ALA A 20 0.65 -6.70 10.05
C ALA A 20 0.14 -8.06 10.56
N ARG A 21 0.46 -8.42 11.81
CA ARG A 21 -0.02 -9.64 12.47
C ARG A 21 -1.54 -9.68 12.55
N TYR A 22 -2.17 -8.56 12.95
CA TYR A 22 -3.62 -8.51 13.04
C TYR A 22 -4.30 -8.74 11.70
N MET A 23 -3.79 -8.11 10.63
CA MET A 23 -4.30 -8.29 9.27
C MET A 23 -4.13 -9.72 8.78
N ARG A 24 -3.01 -10.37 9.07
CA ARG A 24 -2.74 -11.78 8.73
C ARG A 24 -3.69 -12.74 9.46
N ASP A 25 -3.84 -12.55 10.77
CA ASP A 25 -4.41 -13.56 11.66
C ASP A 25 -5.94 -13.41 11.84
N TYR A 26 -6.48 -12.21 11.67
CA TYR A 26 -7.87 -11.89 12.06
C TYR A 26 -8.72 -11.23 10.98
N VAL A 27 -8.15 -10.76 9.85
CA VAL A 27 -8.95 -10.12 8.79
C VAL A 27 -9.30 -11.14 7.72
N SER A 28 -10.58 -11.51 7.64
CA SER A 28 -11.08 -12.48 6.68
C SER A 28 -10.84 -12.02 5.23
N GLY A 29 -10.32 -12.92 4.40
CA GLY A 29 -10.03 -12.64 2.99
C GLY A 29 -8.75 -11.85 2.75
N VAL A 30 -7.98 -11.51 3.79
CA VAL A 30 -6.65 -10.91 3.67
C VAL A 30 -5.59 -11.99 3.90
N SER A 31 -4.57 -12.00 3.04
CA SER A 31 -3.37 -12.83 3.21
C SER A 31 -2.16 -11.90 3.26
N ILE A 32 -1.41 -11.96 4.36
CA ILE A 32 -0.16 -11.22 4.53
C ILE A 32 0.98 -12.26 4.60
N PRO A 33 1.96 -12.21 3.69
CA PRO A 33 3.13 -13.09 3.77
C PRO A 33 3.88 -12.87 5.09
N ASP A 34 4.42 -13.95 5.66
CA ASP A 34 5.21 -13.87 6.91
C ASP A 34 6.42 -12.94 6.77
N GLU A 35 7.02 -12.86 5.58
CA GLU A 35 8.11 -11.93 5.28
C GLU A 35 7.73 -10.47 5.55
N ILE A 36 6.50 -10.06 5.26
CA ILE A 36 6.03 -8.70 5.53
C ILE A 36 5.94 -8.47 7.04
N VAL A 37 5.49 -9.47 7.80
CA VAL A 37 5.46 -9.39 9.27
C VAL A 37 6.87 -9.28 9.82
N THR A 38 7.79 -10.13 9.37
CA THR A 38 9.19 -10.14 9.80
C THR A 38 9.88 -8.81 9.48
N ARG A 39 9.75 -8.28 8.26
CA ARG A 39 10.29 -6.96 7.88
C ARG A 39 9.83 -5.86 8.83
N MET A 40 8.54 -5.88 9.21
CA MET A 40 7.97 -4.90 10.12
C MET A 40 8.48 -5.06 11.57
N GLU A 41 8.79 -6.28 12.01
CA GLU A 41 9.34 -6.57 13.34
C GLU A 41 10.82 -6.20 13.47
N GLU A 42 11.60 -6.44 12.42
CA GLU A 42 13.04 -6.18 12.37
C GLU A 42 13.38 -4.73 12.03
N ALA A 43 12.43 -3.99 11.45
CA ALA A 43 12.62 -2.59 11.10
C ALA A 43 12.93 -1.73 12.32
N LYS A 44 14.00 -0.92 12.20
CA LYS A 44 14.33 0.13 13.19
C LYS A 44 13.16 1.08 13.42
N THR A 45 12.43 1.40 12.34
CA THR A 45 11.22 2.22 12.38
C THR A 45 10.13 1.54 11.56
N ALA A 46 9.17 0.89 12.22
CA ALA A 46 8.08 0.17 11.54
C ALA A 46 7.26 1.08 10.60
N LYS A 47 7.10 2.38 10.93
CA LYS A 47 6.43 3.33 10.05
C LYS A 47 7.19 3.54 8.74
N GLU A 48 8.51 3.78 8.79
CA GLU A 48 9.32 3.97 7.59
C GLU A 48 9.33 2.71 6.73
N GLU A 49 9.38 1.54 7.35
CA GLU A 49 9.28 0.27 6.64
C GLU A 49 7.91 0.07 5.98
N GLY A 50 6.83 0.42 6.69
CA GLY A 50 5.48 0.41 6.15
C GLY A 50 5.34 1.28 4.90
N VAL A 51 5.96 2.47 4.91
CA VAL A 51 6.03 3.36 3.74
C VAL A 51 6.84 2.70 2.61
N ARG A 52 7.98 2.07 2.92
CA ARG A 52 8.78 1.37 1.92
C ARG A 52 8.00 0.24 1.23
N ILE A 53 7.34 -0.61 2.03
CA ILE A 53 6.53 -1.73 1.55
C ILE A 53 5.40 -1.24 0.64
N VAL A 54 4.65 -0.21 1.04
CA VAL A 54 3.55 0.28 0.21
C VAL A 54 4.07 0.92 -1.09
N LEU A 55 5.25 1.56 -1.08
CA LEU A 55 5.87 2.09 -2.29
C LEU A 55 6.31 0.97 -3.25
N GLU A 56 6.90 -0.10 -2.73
CA GLU A 56 7.25 -1.30 -3.51
C GLU A 56 5.99 -1.93 -4.18
N ILE A 57 4.89 -2.03 -3.42
CA ILE A 57 3.60 -2.53 -3.93
C ILE A 57 3.06 -1.59 -5.01
N ILE A 58 3.07 -0.27 -4.79
CA ILE A 58 2.60 0.72 -5.77
C ILE A 58 3.39 0.61 -7.08
N GLU A 59 4.71 0.44 -7.00
CA GLU A 59 5.54 0.28 -8.20
C GLU A 59 5.18 -0.99 -8.98
N GLN A 60 4.96 -2.11 -8.28
CA GLN A 60 4.49 -3.33 -8.94
C GLN A 60 3.10 -3.15 -9.56
N LEU A 61 2.17 -2.46 -8.87
CA LEU A 61 0.82 -2.22 -9.36
C LEU A 61 0.78 -1.36 -10.62
N LYS A 62 1.70 -0.39 -10.76
CA LYS A 62 1.82 0.46 -11.96
C LYS A 62 2.16 -0.35 -13.21
N GLU A 63 2.88 -1.46 -13.06
CA GLU A 63 3.27 -2.35 -14.15
C GLU A 63 2.17 -3.35 -14.55
N ILE A 64 1.06 -3.45 -13.79
CA ILE A 64 -0.02 -4.41 -14.08
C ILE A 64 -0.96 -3.86 -15.16
N PRO A 65 -1.06 -4.51 -16.33
CA PRO A 65 -2.00 -4.09 -17.37
C PRO A 65 -3.44 -4.14 -16.87
N GLY A 66 -4.19 -3.06 -17.07
CA GLY A 66 -5.60 -2.94 -16.68
C GLY A 66 -5.85 -2.32 -15.30
N VAL A 67 -4.82 -2.05 -14.51
CA VAL A 67 -4.91 -1.18 -13.32
C VAL A 67 -4.89 0.28 -13.78
N HIS A 68 -5.93 1.04 -13.46
CA HIS A 68 -6.10 2.42 -13.90
C HIS A 68 -5.76 3.45 -12.83
N GLY A 69 -5.53 2.99 -11.60
CA GLY A 69 -5.22 3.85 -10.49
C GLY A 69 -5.15 3.07 -9.18
N ILE A 70 -4.84 3.81 -8.12
CA ILE A 70 -4.55 3.25 -6.81
C ILE A 70 -5.51 3.89 -5.80
N HIS A 71 -6.19 3.04 -5.03
CA HIS A 71 -7.03 3.46 -3.92
C HIS A 71 -6.25 3.27 -2.61
N ILE A 72 -5.69 4.36 -2.09
CA ILE A 72 -4.94 4.35 -0.83
C ILE A 72 -5.92 4.42 0.35
N MET A 73 -5.95 3.37 1.16
CA MET A 73 -6.76 3.27 2.37
C MET A 73 -5.87 3.50 3.59
N ALA A 74 -5.84 4.73 4.11
CA ALA A 74 -4.88 5.13 5.14
C ALA A 74 -5.12 4.54 6.54
N VAL A 75 -6.36 4.14 6.87
CA VAL A 75 -6.75 3.47 8.13
C VAL A 75 -6.15 4.12 9.40
N GLY A 76 -6.55 5.36 9.68
CA GLY A 76 -6.10 6.09 10.87
C GLY A 76 -4.61 6.46 10.81
N TRP A 77 -4.12 6.74 9.60
CA TRP A 77 -2.78 7.24 9.29
C TRP A 77 -2.81 8.20 8.09
N GLU A 78 -3.81 9.07 8.04
CA GLU A 78 -4.14 9.92 6.89
C GLU A 78 -3.03 10.92 6.53
N ASP A 79 -2.24 11.34 7.52
CA ASP A 79 -1.12 12.26 7.37
C ASP A 79 0.05 11.69 6.56
N ILE A 80 0.14 10.36 6.37
CA ILE A 80 1.19 9.76 5.53
C ILE A 80 0.88 9.81 4.04
N VAL A 81 -0.38 10.04 3.67
CA VAL A 81 -0.82 9.95 2.27
C VAL A 81 -0.04 10.92 1.36
N PRO A 82 0.18 12.20 1.70
CA PRO A 82 0.98 13.11 0.89
C PRO A 82 2.39 12.58 0.60
N GLU A 83 3.06 12.01 1.60
CA GLU A 83 4.41 11.46 1.45
C GLU A 83 4.41 10.25 0.51
N ILE A 84 3.44 9.33 0.64
CA ILE A 84 3.32 8.16 -0.23
C ILE A 84 3.11 8.60 -1.67
N VAL A 85 2.15 9.50 -1.93
CA VAL A 85 1.83 9.90 -3.32
C VAL A 85 2.96 10.68 -3.98
N GLU A 86 3.72 11.48 -3.22
CA GLU A 86 4.90 12.18 -3.71
C GLU A 86 6.01 11.18 -4.05
N LYS A 87 6.37 10.29 -3.11
CA LYS A 87 7.43 9.29 -3.32
C LYS A 87 7.09 8.26 -4.39
N ALA A 88 5.81 7.96 -4.59
CA ALA A 88 5.35 7.07 -5.65
C ALA A 88 5.31 7.71 -7.04
N GLY A 89 5.60 9.02 -7.14
CA GLY A 89 5.50 9.76 -8.40
C GLY A 89 4.06 9.91 -8.91
N LEU A 90 3.07 9.88 -8.00
CA LEU A 90 1.65 10.08 -8.31
C LEU A 90 1.25 11.56 -8.29
N LEU A 91 2.20 12.44 -7.92
CA LEU A 91 2.11 13.89 -8.05
C LEU A 91 3.05 14.40 -9.15
N PRO A 92 2.70 15.52 -9.83
CA PRO A 92 1.44 16.25 -9.74
C PRO A 92 0.29 15.52 -10.43
N ARG A 93 -0.96 15.90 -10.11
CA ARG A 93 -2.13 15.37 -10.81
C ARG A 93 -2.02 15.72 -12.31
N PRO A 94 -2.30 14.78 -13.23
CA PRO A 94 -2.33 15.08 -14.65
C PRO A 94 -3.29 16.23 -14.96
N VAL A 95 -2.84 17.15 -15.80
CA VAL A 95 -3.70 18.22 -16.34
C VAL A 95 -4.52 17.59 -17.47
N LEU A 96 -5.84 17.71 -17.39
CA LEU A 96 -6.78 17.24 -18.42
C LEU A 96 -6.66 18.06 -19.70
#